data_AF-A0A833G1Y1-F1
#
_entry.id   AF-A0A833G1Y1-F1
#
_cell.length_a   1.000
_cell.length_b   1.000
_cell.length_c   1.000
_cell.angle_alpha   90.00
_cell.angle_beta   90.00
_cell.angle_gamma   90.00
#
_symmetry.space_group_name_H-M   'P 1'
#
loop_
_entity.id
_entity.type
_entity.pdbx_description
1 polymer ?
#
loop_
_entity_poly.entity_id
_entity_poly.type
_entity_poly.pdbx_seq_one_letter_code
_entity_poly.pdbx_strand_id
1 'polypeptide(L)' 'MAEQRIGIYPGTFDPVTNGHVDIIRRAATLVDKLIVAV' A
#
# COMPACT_ATOMS: atom_id res chain seq x y z
N MET A 1 0.92 23.44 7.41
CA MET A 1 1.38 22.26 6.63
C MET A 1 0.44 21.12 7.00
N ALA A 2 -0.23 20.48 6.05
CA ALA A 2 -1.01 19.28 6.35
C ALA A 2 -0.04 18.15 6.71
N GLU A 3 -0.38 17.36 7.73
CA GLU A 3 0.43 16.22 8.16
C GLU A 3 0.40 15.10 7.10
N GLN A 4 1.58 14.54 6.77
CA GLN A 4 1.71 13.52 5.74
C GLN A 4 1.01 12.22 6.19
N ARG A 5 0.05 11.74 5.40
CA ARG A 5 -0.65 10.48 5.64
C ARG A 5 0.18 9.33 5.12
N ILE A 6 0.61 8.46 6.02
CA ILE A 6 1.38 7.25 5.69
C ILE A 6 0.52 6.02 5.92
N GLY A 7 0.33 5.22 4.87
CA GLY A 7 -0.34 3.93 4.92
C GLY A 7 0.66 2.77 4.94
N ILE A 8 0.29 1.66 5.59
CA ILE A 8 1.11 0.44 5.64
C ILE A 8 0.23 -0.73 5.19
N TYR A 9 0.72 -1.53 4.23
CA TYR A 9 0.09 -2.76 3.78
C TYR A 9 1.06 -3.93 4.00
N PRO A 10 0.99 -4.63 5.14
CA PRO A 10 1.86 -5.75 5.44
C PRO A 10 1.32 -7.06 4.85
N GLY A 11 2.22 -7.96 4.45
CA GLY A 11 1.87 -9.29 4.01
C GLY A 11 3.09 -10.10 3.57
N THR A 12 3.00 -11.42 3.53
CA THR A 12 4.10 -12.27 3.04
C THR A 12 4.32 -12.13 1.54
N PHE A 13 3.26 -11.79 0.79
CA PHE A 13 3.31 -11.59 -0.67
C PHE A 13 3.99 -12.72 -1.46
N ASP A 14 3.85 -13.96 -0.99
CA ASP A 14 4.44 -15.16 -1.60
C ASP A 14 3.33 -16.09 -2.15
N PRO A 15 2.95 -15.99 -3.44
CA PRO A 15 3.40 -15.00 -4.42
C PRO A 15 2.58 -13.70 -4.42
N VAL A 16 3.13 -12.64 -5.02
CA VAL A 16 2.34 -11.45 -5.36
C VAL A 16 1.29 -11.82 -6.41
N THR A 17 0.04 -11.43 -6.18
CA THR A 17 -1.08 -11.67 -7.09
C THR A 17 -1.54 -10.36 -7.72
N ASN A 18 -2.30 -10.44 -8.81
CA ASN A 18 -2.98 -9.27 -9.39
C ASN A 18 -3.94 -8.59 -8.39
N GLY A 19 -4.48 -9.35 -7.43
CA GLY A 19 -5.29 -8.80 -6.34
C GLY A 19 -4.47 -7.92 -5.40
N HIS A 20 -3.26 -8.33 -5.02
CA HIS A 20 -2.36 -7.49 -4.22
C HIS A 20 -2.03 -6.19 -4.95
N VAL A 21 -1.75 -6.26 -6.26
CA VAL A 21 -1.45 -5.08 -7.08
C VAL A 21 -2.65 -4.12 -7.18
N ASP A 22 -3.88 -4.65 -7.31
CA ASP A 22 -5.09 -3.82 -7.30
C ASP A 22 -5.25 -3.06 -5.97
N ILE A 23 -5.07 -3.75 -4.85
CA ILE A 23 -5.14 -3.15 -3.52
C ILE A 23 -4.05 -2.09 -3.32
N ILE A 24 -2.81 -2.37 -3.74
CA ILE A 24 -1.71 -1.39 -3.68
C ILE A 24 -2.05 -0.13 -4.47
N ARG A 25 -2.57 -0.27 -5.69
CA ARG A 25 -2.96 0.87 -6.54
C ARG A 25 -4.06 1.71 -5.91
N ARG A 26 -5.08 1.07 -5.35
CA ARG A 26 -6.20 1.76 -4.70
C ARG A 26 -5.79 2.41 -3.38
N ALA A 27 -4.93 1.76 -2.59
CA ALA A 27 -4.44 2.31 -1.34
C ALA A 27 -3.52 3.52 -1.58
N ALA A 28 -2.70 3.49 -2.65
CA ALA A 28 -1.80 4.57 -3.00
C ALA A 28 -2.51 5.90 -3.34
N THR A 29 -3.80 5.89 -3.67
CA THR A 29 -4.57 7.13 -3.91
C THR A 29 -5.18 7.72 -2.64
N LEU A 30 -5.11 7.00 -1.50
CA LEU A 30 -5.72 7.40 -0.23
C LEU A 30 -4.73 8.03 0.75
N VAL A 31 -3.43 7.81 0.51
CA VAL A 31 -2.34 8.25 1.38
C VAL A 31 -1.24 8.93 0.57
N ASP A 32 -0.50 9.83 1.20
CA ASP A 32 0.63 10.50 0.55
C ASP A 32 1.81 9.55 0.33
N LYS A 33 1.93 8.53 1.19
CA LYS A 33 2.95 7.48 1.11
C LYS A 33 2.37 6.14 1.53
N LEU A 34 2.51 5.13 0.67
CA LEU A 34 2.17 3.75 0.98
C LEU A 34 3.44 2.92 1.16
N ILE A 35 3.55 2.20 2.27
CA ILE A 35 4.63 1.25 2.56
C ILE A 35 4.06 -0.16 2.44
N VAL A 36 4.61 -0.96 1.53
CA VAL A 36 4.30 -2.40 1.43
C VAL A 36 5.36 -3.15 2.22
N ALA A 37 4.97 -3.73 3.35
CA ALA A 37 5.89 -4.43 4.25
C ALA A 37 5.84 -5.94 3.96
N VAL A 38 6.95 -6.48 3.48
CA VAL A 38 7.13 -7.88 3.08
C VAL A 38 7.82 -8.66 4.19
#